data_AF-D0UN59-F1
#
_entry.id   AF-D0UN59-F1
#
_cell.length_a   1.000
_cell.length_b   1.000
_cell.length_c   1.000
_cell.angle_alpha   90.00
_cell.angle_beta   90.00
_cell.angle_gamma   90.00
#
_symmetry.space_group_name_H-M   'P 1'
#
loop_
_entity.id
_entity.type
_entity.pdbx_description
1 polymer ?
#
loop_
_entity_poly.entity_id
_entity_poly.type
_entity_poly.pdbx_seq_one_letter_code
_entity_poly.pdbx_strand_id
1 'polypeptide(L)'
;EIDAREDSFHTTAEAGQILLEKDHYAAEDVREKLMALVSEKTALLSLWEERRILYEQCMDLQLFYRDTEQADTWMAKQEAFLSNEDLGDSLDSVEALIK
;
A
#
# COMPACT_ATOMS: atom_id res chain seq x y z
N GLU A 1 -4.85 15.27 -0.36
CA GLU A 1 -3.98 16.38 0.07
C GLU A 1 -2.98 16.80 -1.02
N ILE A 2 -2.16 15.89 -1.56
CA ILE A 2 -1.24 16.21 -2.68
C ILE A 2 -2.04 16.73 -3.89
N ASP A 3 -3.02 15.96 -4.37
CA ASP A 3 -3.87 16.36 -5.51
C ASP A 3 -4.65 17.65 -5.22
N ALA A 4 -5.12 17.82 -3.98
CA ALA A 4 -5.87 19.01 -3.57
C ALA A 4 -5.02 20.30 -3.58
N ARG A 5 -3.69 20.17 -3.60
CA ARG A 5 -2.75 21.31 -3.69
C ARG A 5 -2.24 21.55 -5.10
N GLU A 6 -2.63 20.75 -6.08
CA GLU A 6 -2.14 20.84 -7.46
C GLU A 6 -2.39 22.22 -8.07
N ASP A 7 -3.58 22.77 -7.87
CA ASP A 7 -3.95 24.11 -8.35
C ASP A 7 -3.06 25.21 -7.74
N SER A 8 -2.65 25.05 -6.48
CA SER A 8 -1.76 26.00 -5.82
C SER A 8 -0.34 25.96 -6.40
N PHE A 9 0.18 24.77 -6.71
CA PHE A 9 1.45 24.63 -7.42
C PHE A 9 1.38 25.26 -8.80
N HIS A 10 0.31 24.99 -9.53
CA HIS A 10 0.12 25.50 -10.89
C HIS A 10 0.06 27.03 -10.90
N THR A 11 -0.81 27.63 -10.07
CA THR A 11 -0.97 29.08 -9.95
C THR A 11 0.35 29.76 -9.55
N THR A 12 1.12 29.14 -8.64
CA THR A 12 2.42 29.68 -8.21
C THR A 12 3.45 29.64 -9.35
N ALA A 13 3.49 28.55 -10.12
CA ALA A 13 4.37 28.42 -11.26
C ALA A 13 4.03 29.43 -12.37
N GLU A 14 2.75 29.59 -12.70
CA GLU A 14 2.27 30.57 -13.67
C GLU A 14 2.61 32.00 -13.25
N ALA A 15 2.36 32.37 -11.99
CA ALA A 15 2.69 33.69 -11.48
C ALA A 15 4.21 33.98 -11.56
N GLY A 16 5.04 32.99 -11.22
CA GLY A 16 6.49 33.10 -11.37
C GLY A 16 6.92 33.25 -12.83
N GLN A 17 6.32 32.49 -13.75
CA GLN A 17 6.61 32.58 -15.18
C GLN A 17 6.29 33.97 -15.74
N ILE A 18 5.16 34.56 -15.35
CA ILE A 18 4.79 35.93 -15.72
C ILE A 18 5.82 36.96 -15.22
N LEU A 19 6.40 36.77 -14.03
CA LEU A 19 7.45 37.65 -13.52
C LEU A 19 8.73 37.55 -14.33
N LEU A 20 9.08 36.35 -14.81
CA LEU A 20 10.23 36.15 -15.70
C LEU A 20 10.01 36.81 -17.07
N GLU A 21 8.82 36.66 -17.65
CA GLU A 21 8.47 37.26 -18.94
C GLU A 21 8.47 38.79 -18.93
N LYS A 22 8.25 39.40 -17.76
CA LYS A 22 8.25 40.86 -17.58
C LYS A 22 9.62 41.43 -17.24
N ASP A 23 10.69 40.63 -17.31
CA ASP A 23 12.05 41.00 -16.89
C ASP A 23 12.05 41.67 -15.50
N HIS A 24 11.32 41.06 -14.55
CA HIS A 24 11.22 41.58 -13.19
C HIS A 24 12.61 41.71 -12.56
N TYR A 25 12.83 42.74 -11.73
CA TYR A 25 14.16 43.03 -11.17
C TYR A 25 14.81 41.86 -10.40
N ALA A 26 13.98 40.94 -9.89
CA ALA A 26 14.37 39.73 -9.17
C ALA A 26 14.20 38.45 -10.01
N ALA A 27 14.29 38.53 -11.35
CA ALA A 27 14.06 37.39 -12.25
C ALA A 27 15.00 36.21 -11.97
N GLU A 28 16.25 36.46 -11.53
CA GLU A 28 17.17 35.40 -11.12
C GLU A 28 16.62 34.58 -9.94
N ASP A 29 16.27 35.28 -8.86
CA ASP A 29 15.70 34.66 -7.65
C ASP A 29 14.40 33.90 -7.96
N VAL A 30 13.52 34.48 -8.79
CA VAL A 30 12.26 33.84 -9.19
C VAL A 30 12.55 32.54 -9.95
N ARG A 31 13.52 32.52 -10.85
CA ARG A 31 13.89 31.33 -11.62
C ARG A 31 14.42 30.22 -10.73
N GLU A 32 15.30 30.56 -9.79
CA GLU A 32 15.82 29.60 -8.81
C GLU A 32 14.68 28.98 -7.98
N LYS A 33 13.73 29.81 -7.52
CA LYS A 33 12.59 29.33 -6.74
C LYS A 33 11.65 28.46 -7.55
N LEU A 34 11.41 28.76 -8.82
CA LEU A 34 10.61 27.92 -9.70
C LEU A 34 11.28 26.56 -9.96
N MET A 35 12.60 26.55 -10.20
CA MET A 35 13.36 25.30 -10.34
C MET A 35 13.28 24.45 -9.07
N ALA A 36 13.43 25.06 -7.89
CA ALA A 36 13.28 24.37 -6.62
C ALA A 36 11.85 23.83 -6.45
N LEU A 37 10.82 24.61 -6.76
CA LEU A 37 9.42 24.19 -6.67
C LEU A 37 9.14 22.94 -7.51
N VAL A 38 9.63 22.92 -8.76
CA VAL A 38 9.47 21.76 -9.65
C VAL A 38 10.21 20.54 -9.11
N SER A 39 11.46 20.72 -8.67
CA SER A 39 12.28 19.64 -8.10
C SER A 39 11.62 19.01 -6.87
N GLU A 40 11.17 19.83 -5.92
CA GLU A 40 10.50 19.37 -4.70
C GLU A 40 9.18 18.67 -5.01
N LYS A 41 8.41 19.17 -5.98
CA LYS A 41 7.17 18.51 -6.42
C LYS A 41 7.46 17.13 -7.03
N THR A 42 8.46 17.02 -7.89
CA THR A 42 8.86 15.73 -8.48
C THR A 42 9.33 14.75 -7.40
N ALA A 43 10.15 15.20 -6.45
CA ALA A 43 10.60 14.38 -5.34
C ALA A 43 9.41 13.89 -4.49
N LEU A 44 8.48 14.78 -4.13
CA LEU A 44 7.28 14.45 -3.38
C LEU A 44 6.45 13.36 -4.06
N LEU A 45 6.19 13.49 -5.37
CA LEU A 45 5.41 12.50 -6.13
C LEU A 45 6.12 11.14 -6.21
N SER A 46 7.45 11.15 -6.38
CA SER A 46 8.25 9.92 -6.37
C SER A 46 8.19 9.20 -5.01
N LEU A 47 8.36 9.94 -3.90
CA LEU A 47 8.27 9.38 -2.55
C LEU A 47 6.85 8.85 -2.24
N TRP A 48 5.82 9.55 -2.71
CA TRP A 48 4.44 9.11 -2.53
C TRP A 48 4.19 7.78 -3.24
N GLU A 49 4.66 7.62 -4.47
CA GLU A 49 4.50 6.39 -5.24
C GLU A 49 5.29 5.23 -4.63
N GLU A 50 6.55 5.45 -4.22
CA GLU A 50 7.34 4.46 -3.51
C GLU A 50 6.63 3.98 -2.23
N ARG A 51 6.05 4.93 -1.48
CA ARG A 51 5.32 4.61 -0.26
C ARG A 51 4.04 3.81 -0.55
N ARG A 52 3.32 4.16 -1.62
CA ARG A 52 2.12 3.42 -2.05
C ARG A 52 2.45 1.96 -2.33
N ILE A 53 3.49 1.72 -3.13
CA ILE A 53 3.96 0.36 -3.46
C ILE A 53 4.35 -0.41 -2.19
N LEU A 54 5.08 0.22 -1.28
CA LEU A 54 5.46 -0.43 -0.02
C LEU A 54 4.23 -0.85 0.80
N TYR A 55 3.22 0.00 0.90
CA TYR A 55 2.00 -0.34 1.64
C TYR A 55 1.18 -1.44 0.97
N GLU A 56 1.15 -1.49 -0.36
CA GLU A 56 0.55 -2.60 -1.10
C GLU A 56 1.26 -3.91 -0.81
N GLN A 57 2.60 -3.94 -0.87
CA GLN A 57 3.40 -5.11 -0.51
C GLN A 57 3.19 -5.54 0.95
N CYS A 58 3.13 -4.59 1.88
CA CYS A 58 2.83 -4.88 3.28
C CYS A 58 1.44 -5.49 3.44
N MET A 59 0.44 -4.96 2.74
CA MET A 59 -0.93 -5.49 2.78
C MET A 59 -0.97 -6.93 2.25
N ASP A 60 -0.36 -7.19 1.10
CA ASP A 60 -0.29 -8.52 0.51
C ASP A 60 0.39 -9.52 1.45
N LEU A 61 1.47 -9.10 2.12
CA LEU A 61 2.15 -9.93 3.12
C LEU A 61 1.25 -10.26 4.32
N GLN A 62 0.47 -9.30 4.82
CA GLN A 62 -0.47 -9.54 5.93
C GLN A 62 -1.59 -10.49 5.52
N LEU A 63 -2.12 -10.36 4.30
CA LEU A 63 -3.10 -11.28 3.76
C LEU A 63 -2.53 -12.70 3.66
N PHE A 64 -1.30 -12.83 3.16
CA PHE A 64 -0.61 -14.12 3.10
C PHE A 64 -0.45 -14.79 4.47
N TYR A 65 -0.02 -14.04 5.49
CA TYR A 65 0.11 -14.59 6.85
C TYR A 65 -1.23 -15.05 7.42
N ARG A 66 -2.28 -14.25 7.26
CA ARG A 66 -3.63 -14.62 7.70
C ARG A 66 -4.10 -15.90 7.01
N ASP A 67 -3.92 -16.00 5.70
CA ASP A 67 -4.39 -17.14 4.92
C ASP A 67 -3.59 -18.41 5.27
N THR A 68 -2.29 -18.27 5.55
CA THR A 68 -1.42 -19.37 6.02
C THR A 68 -1.84 -19.84 7.41
N GLU A 69 -2.10 -18.92 8.35
CA GLU A 69 -2.56 -19.25 9.70
C GLU A 69 -3.92 -19.97 9.67
N GLN A 70 -4.81 -19.55 8.77
CA GLN A 70 -6.09 -20.22 8.56
C GLN A 70 -5.91 -21.65 8.03
N ALA A 71 -5.00 -21.84 7.06
CA ALA A 71 -4.68 -23.16 6.50
C ALA A 71 -4.07 -24.08 7.58
N ASP A 72 -3.10 -23.57 8.35
CA ASP A 72 -2.47 -24.32 9.45
C ASP A 72 -3.49 -24.74 10.49
N THR A 73 -4.39 -23.83 10.89
CA THR A 73 -5.47 -24.14 11.83
C THR A 73 -6.41 -25.22 11.29
N TRP A 74 -6.73 -25.18 10.00
CA TRP A 74 -7.58 -26.18 9.36
C TRP A 74 -6.89 -27.55 9.29
N MET A 75 -5.61 -27.57 8.89
CA MET A 75 -4.82 -28.79 8.85
C MET A 75 -4.64 -29.40 10.24
N ALA A 76 -4.33 -28.61 11.27
CA ALA A 76 -4.19 -29.09 12.64
C ALA A 76 -5.49 -29.73 13.16
N LYS A 77 -6.66 -29.18 12.81
CA LYS A 77 -7.97 -29.80 13.14
C LYS A 77 -8.15 -31.14 12.44
N GLN A 78 -7.78 -31.22 11.17
CA GLN A 78 -7.89 -32.46 10.39
C GLN A 78 -6.92 -33.53 10.92
N GLU A 79 -5.68 -33.16 11.23
CA GLU A 79 -4.70 -34.05 11.84
C GLU A 79 -5.17 -34.55 13.20
N ALA A 80 -5.69 -33.67 14.05
CA ALA A 80 -6.24 -34.05 15.35
C ALA A 80 -7.41 -35.05 15.19
N PHE A 81 -8.32 -34.81 14.25
CA PHE A 81 -9.41 -35.74 13.94
C PHE A 81 -8.91 -37.11 13.46
N LEU A 82 -7.93 -37.15 12.56
CA LEU A 82 -7.35 -38.40 12.04
C LEU A 82 -6.49 -39.14 13.07
N SER A 83 -5.85 -38.41 13.99
CA SER A 83 -5.07 -38.99 15.09
C SER A 83 -5.93 -39.63 16.18
N ASN A 84 -7.24 -39.41 16.14
CA ASN A 84 -8.15 -40.03 17.09
C ASN A 84 -8.31 -41.52 16.77
N GLU A 85 -7.69 -42.38 17.58
CA GLU A 85 -7.77 -43.84 17.45
C GLU A 85 -9.08 -44.44 18.02
N ASP A 86 -9.97 -43.60 18.55
CA ASP A 86 -11.27 -44.05 19.09
C ASP A 86 -12.27 -44.32 17.95
N LEU A 87 -12.28 -45.58 17.50
CA LEU A 87 -13.14 -46.08 16.42
C LEU A 87 -14.60 -46.28 16.85
N GLY A 88 -14.93 -46.00 18.11
CA GLY A 88 -16.24 -46.30 18.69
C GLY A 88 -16.47 -47.79 18.92
N ASP A 89 -17.42 -48.13 19.79
CA ASP A 89 -17.72 -49.50 20.23
C ASP A 89 -18.91 -50.14 19.49
N SER A 90 -19.50 -49.41 18.54
CA SER A 90 -20.68 -49.84 17.77
C SER A 90 -20.53 -49.63 16.26
N LEU A 91 -21.31 -50.40 15.48
CA LEU A 91 -21.34 -50.27 14.01
C LEU A 91 -21.76 -48.85 13.58
N ASP A 92 -22.73 -48.26 14.30
CA ASP A 92 -23.22 -46.90 14.02
C ASP A 92 -22.15 -45.84 14.31
N SER A 93 -21.32 -46.01 15.35
CA SER A 93 -20.20 -45.10 15.62
C SER A 93 -19.08 -45.21 14.58
N VAL A 94 -18.83 -46.41 14.06
CA VAL A 94 -17.85 -46.63 12.97
C VAL A 94 -18.38 -46.05 11.64
N GLU A 95 -19.66 -46.24 11.31
CA GLU A 95 -20.29 -45.64 10.12
C GLU A 95 -20.27 -44.10 10.17
N ALA A 96 -20.44 -43.50 11.35
CA ALA A 96 -20.35 -42.06 11.53
C ALA A 96 -18.93 -41.50 11.34
N LEU A 97 -17.88 -42.30 11.57
CA LEU A 97 -16.48 -41.92 11.36
C LEU A 97 -16.04 -42.02 9.89
N ILE A 98 -16.73 -42.83 9.09
CA ILE A 98 -16.43 -43.03 7.65
C ILE A 98 -17.06 -41.93 6.76
N LYS A 99 -18.03 -41.19 7.29
CA LYS A 99 -18.86 -40.23 6.55
C LYS A 99 -18.38 -38.79 6.73
#